data_AF-A0A482XHI6-F1
#
_entry.id   AF-A0A482XHI6-F1
#
_cell.length_a   1.000
_cell.length_b   1.000
_cell.length_c   1.000
_cell.angle_alpha   90.00
_cell.angle_beta   90.00
_cell.angle_gamma   90.00
#
_symmetry.space_group_name_H-M   'P 1'
#
loop_
_entity.id
_entity.type
_entity.pdbx_description
1 polymer ?
#
loop_
_entity_poly.entity_id
_entity_poly.type
_entity_poly.pdbx_seq_one_letter_code
_entity_poly.pdbx_strand_id
1 'polypeptide(L)'
;MDPNRHLRDDEIEALLGVDWDCSDMEEDDELDIVADKIIEGQITVQEFLTEQEENEEELICQVEENLQTESGPDQFPEEVIPEGMTQTRKEYLYKHIREYCKEQFKDVLCPQPEPAPQNDLTTPDDPQSVPGPSAKRRKRSV
;
A
#
# COMPACT_ATOMS: atom_id res chain seq x y z
N MET A 1 -12.82 -5.56 26.64
CA MET A 1 -12.26 -4.30 26.12
C MET A 1 -12.99 -4.02 24.82
N ASP A 2 -13.74 -2.93 24.77
CA ASP A 2 -14.60 -2.60 23.63
C ASP A 2 -13.73 -1.86 22.59
N PRO A 3 -13.49 -2.44 21.40
CA PRO A 3 -12.54 -1.89 20.43
C PRO A 3 -13.02 -0.59 19.76
N ASN A 4 -14.28 -0.18 20.00
CA ASN A 4 -14.86 1.06 19.46
C ASN A 4 -15.02 2.17 20.52
N ARG A 5 -14.37 2.05 21.69
CA ARG A 5 -14.32 3.15 22.65
C ARG A 5 -13.41 4.25 22.09
N HIS A 6 -13.99 5.35 21.64
CA HIS A 6 -13.24 6.59 21.44
C HIS A 6 -12.66 7.00 22.81
N LEU A 7 -11.34 6.93 22.93
CA LEU A 7 -10.63 7.52 24.06
C LEU A 7 -10.83 9.03 23.99
N ARG A 8 -11.07 9.67 25.13
CA ARG A 8 -11.08 11.13 25.21
C ARG A 8 -9.64 11.62 25.17
N ASP A 9 -9.43 12.83 24.69
CA ASP A 9 -8.10 13.43 24.56
C ASP A 9 -7.33 13.37 25.91
N ASP A 10 -8.02 13.60 27.03
CA ASP A 10 -7.46 13.48 28.39
C ASP A 10 -6.92 12.06 28.74
N GLU A 11 -7.52 11.00 28.20
CA GLU A 11 -7.02 9.62 28.39
C GLU A 11 -5.83 9.31 27.48
N ILE A 12 -5.76 9.95 26.32
CA ILE A 12 -4.66 9.81 25.36
C ILE A 12 -3.40 10.51 25.90
N GLU A 13 -3.55 11.72 26.43
CA GLU A 13 -2.45 12.46 27.07
C GLU A 13 -1.88 11.69 28.28
N ALA A 14 -2.74 11.13 29.12
CA ALA A 14 -2.31 10.31 30.25
C ALA A 14 -1.61 8.99 29.85
N LEU A 15 -1.93 8.45 28.67
CA LEU A 15 -1.29 7.25 28.12
C LEU A 15 0.06 7.53 27.48
N LEU A 16 0.20 8.70 26.85
CA LEU A 16 1.42 9.08 26.15
C LEU A 16 2.42 9.81 27.06
N GLY A 17 1.95 10.41 28.17
CA GLY A 17 2.81 11.04 29.17
C GLY A 17 3.64 12.21 28.60
N VAL A 18 3.19 12.81 27.50
CA VAL A 18 3.89 13.90 26.83
C VAL A 18 3.11 15.19 27.07
N ASP A 19 3.59 16.01 28.01
CA ASP A 19 3.21 17.41 28.08
C ASP A 19 3.90 18.11 26.89
N TRP A 20 3.16 18.36 25.80
CA TRP A 20 3.61 19.24 24.72
C TRP A 20 3.55 20.70 25.21
N ASP A 21 4.50 21.08 26.05
CA ASP A 21 4.67 22.47 26.46
C ASP A 21 5.28 23.24 25.28
N CYS A 22 4.42 23.86 24.46
CA CYS A 22 4.81 24.67 23.30
C CYS A 22 5.44 26.03 23.66
N SER A 23 5.95 26.20 24.88
CA SER A 23 6.45 27.49 25.36
C SER A 23 7.95 27.73 25.16
N ASP A 24 8.67 26.82 24.52
CA ASP A 24 10.13 26.93 24.32
C ASP A 24 10.50 26.96 22.82
N MET A 25 9.79 27.81 22.08
CA MET A 25 10.17 28.14 20.71
C MET A 25 11.06 29.40 20.78
N GLU A 26 12.31 29.22 21.24
CA GLU A 26 13.35 30.24 21.08
C GLU A 26 13.48 30.52 19.58
N GLU A 27 13.11 31.73 19.16
CA GLU A 27 13.18 32.16 17.78
C GLU A 27 14.64 32.15 17.32
N ASP A 28 14.88 31.62 16.12
CA ASP A 28 16.16 31.31 15.47
C ASP A 28 17.21 32.46 15.45
N ASP A 29 17.81 32.78 16.60
CA ASP A 29 18.88 33.79 16.76
C ASP A 29 20.17 33.43 15.99
N GLU A 30 20.35 32.17 15.57
CA GLU A 30 21.56 31.72 14.88
C GLU A 30 21.72 32.33 13.48
N LEU A 31 20.62 32.53 12.74
CA LEU A 31 20.67 33.09 11.39
C LEU A 31 21.06 34.57 11.39
N ASP A 32 20.61 35.32 12.40
CA ASP A 32 20.95 36.74 12.55
C ASP A 32 22.43 36.93 12.89
N ILE A 33 23.01 36.05 13.71
CA ILE A 33 24.44 36.07 14.05
C ILE A 33 25.32 35.78 12.82
N VAL A 34 24.92 34.83 11.97
CA VAL A 34 25.65 34.52 10.74
C VAL A 34 25.53 35.67 9.74
N ALA A 35 24.34 36.27 9.60
CA ALA A 35 24.12 37.42 8.74
C ALA A 35 24.99 38.61 9.15
N ASP A 36 25.07 38.92 10.44
CA ASP A 36 25.94 39.99 10.96
C ASP A 36 27.41 39.72 10.67
N LYS A 37 27.90 38.47 10.84
CA LYS A 37 29.29 38.10 10.49
C LYS A 37 29.59 38.24 9.00
N ILE A 38 28.62 37.97 8.13
CA ILE A 38 28.76 38.16 6.67
C ILE A 38 28.79 39.66 6.34
N ILE A 39 27.93 40.46 6.96
CA ILE A 39 27.86 41.93 6.77
C ILE A 39 29.14 42.61 7.27
N GLU A 40 29.68 42.17 8.41
CA GLU A 40 30.94 42.64 8.97
C GLU A 40 32.17 42.12 8.21
N GLY A 41 31.98 41.20 7.25
CA GLY A 41 33.05 40.60 6.45
C GLY A 41 33.97 39.68 7.24
N GLN A 42 33.52 39.18 8.39
CA GLN A 42 34.25 38.20 9.21
C GLN A 42 34.27 36.82 8.57
N ILE A 43 33.23 36.51 7.79
CA ILE A 43 33.11 35.29 6.99
C ILE A 43 32.52 35.65 5.63
N THR A 44 32.92 34.95 4.58
CA THR A 44 32.33 35.11 3.25
C THR A 44 31.14 34.16 3.06
N VAL A 45 30.22 34.51 2.18
CA VAL A 45 29.08 33.63 1.82
C VAL A 45 29.57 32.28 1.29
N GLN A 46 30.72 32.25 0.61
CA GLN A 46 31.29 31.00 0.11
C GLN A 46 31.81 30.11 1.24
N GLU A 47 32.52 30.67 2.22
CA GLU A 47 33.00 29.93 3.39
C GLU A 47 31.84 29.35 4.21
N PHE A 48 30.78 30.13 4.42
CA PHE A 48 29.58 29.64 5.11
C PHE A 48 28.89 28.49 4.36
N LEU A 49 28.80 28.57 3.02
CA LEU A 49 28.20 27.51 2.22
C LEU A 49 29.04 26.23 2.22
N THR A 50 30.37 26.33 2.22
CA THR A 50 31.26 25.15 2.31
C THR A 50 31.19 24.48 3.68
N GLU A 51 31.12 25.26 4.76
CA GLU A 51 30.96 24.70 6.11
C GLU A 51 29.61 23.98 6.29
N GLN A 52 28.54 24.48 5.66
CA GLN A 52 27.25 23.79 5.65
C GLN A 52 27.31 22.47 4.87
N GLU A 53 27.98 22.44 3.72
CA GLU A 53 28.16 21.20 2.92
C GLU A 53 28.96 20.15 3.72
N GLU A 54 30.04 20.55 4.39
CA GLU A 54 30.84 19.66 5.24
C GLU A 54 30.05 19.11 6.45
N ASN A 55 29.22 19.95 7.08
CA ASN A 55 28.38 19.55 8.20
C ASN A 55 27.26 18.57 7.77
N GLU A 56 26.70 18.75 6.58
CA GLU A 56 25.73 17.81 5.99
C GLU A 56 26.38 16.45 5.70
N GLU A 57 27.61 16.43 5.17
CA GLU A 57 28.37 15.18 4.93
C GLU A 57 28.71 14.45 6.24
N GLU A 58 29.07 15.17 7.30
CA GLU A 58 29.34 14.60 8.62
C GLU A 58 28.07 14.00 9.24
N LEU A 59 26.92 14.68 9.10
CA LEU A 59 25.62 14.20 9.57
C LEU A 59 25.18 12.92 8.84
N ILE A 60 25.41 12.83 7.53
CA ILE A 60 25.12 11.62 6.74
C ILE A 60 25.93 10.42 7.25
N CYS A 61 27.24 10.61 7.47
CA CYS A 61 28.11 9.56 8.01
C CYS A 61 27.62 9.07 9.38
N GLN A 62 27.15 9.99 10.22
CA GLN A 62 26.68 9.68 11.58
C GLN A 62 25.32 8.98 11.58
N VAL A 63 24.41 9.32 10.65
CA VAL A 63 23.15 8.60 10.45
C VAL A 63 23.40 7.19 9.89
N GLU A 64 24.34 7.03 8.97
CA GLU A 64 24.75 5.72 8.44
C GLU A 64 25.37 4.81 9.52
N GLU A 65 26.16 5.38 10.43
CA GLU A 65 26.74 4.65 11.58
C GLU A 65 25.64 4.22 12.59
N ASN A 66 24.68 5.11 12.87
CA ASN A 66 23.57 4.80 13.76
C ASN A 66 22.58 3.77 13.16
N LEU A 67 22.42 3.74 11.83
CA LEU A 67 21.66 2.69 11.12
C LEU A 67 22.30 1.30 11.23
N GLN A 68 23.60 1.21 11.53
CA GLN A 68 24.30 -0.06 11.72
C GLN A 68 24.22 -0.60 13.16
N THR A 69 23.78 0.21 14.13
CA THR A 69 23.76 -0.17 15.56
C THR A 69 22.43 -0.73 16.04
N GLU A 70 21.36 -0.64 15.25
CA GLU A 70 20.11 -1.30 15.57
C GLU A 70 20.13 -2.73 15.02
N SER A 71 20.32 -3.70 15.91
CA SER A 71 20.11 -5.12 15.64
C SER A 71 18.61 -5.44 15.46
N GLY A 72 17.95 -4.73 14.55
CA GLY A 72 16.67 -5.14 14.00
C GLY A 72 16.83 -6.49 13.28
N PRO A 73 15.75 -7.23 13.03
CA PRO A 73 15.84 -8.44 12.23
C PRO A 73 16.49 -8.10 10.88
N ASP A 74 17.67 -8.67 10.60
CA ASP A 74 18.48 -8.49 9.38
C ASP A 74 17.71 -8.79 8.07
N GLN A 75 16.46 -9.25 8.17
CA GLN A 75 15.65 -9.72 7.07
C GLN A 75 14.25 -9.13 7.22
N PHE A 76 13.83 -8.40 6.18
CA PHE A 76 12.44 -8.07 5.96
C PHE A 76 11.60 -9.37 5.95
N PRO A 77 10.33 -9.33 6.38
CA PRO A 77 9.44 -10.47 6.23
C PRO A 77 9.43 -10.97 4.79
N GLU A 78 9.28 -12.29 4.62
CA GLU A 78 9.15 -12.88 3.29
C GLU A 78 7.99 -12.20 2.52
N GLU A 79 8.28 -11.74 1.31
CA GLU A 79 7.28 -11.10 0.46
C GLU A 79 6.23 -12.14 0.02
N VAL A 80 5.03 -12.05 0.61
CA VAL A 80 3.91 -12.89 0.21
C VAL A 80 3.16 -12.24 -0.94
N ILE A 81 3.37 -12.74 -2.16
CA ILE A 81 2.56 -12.34 -3.32
C ILE A 81 1.20 -13.04 -3.21
N PRO A 82 0.09 -12.30 -3.04
CA PRO A 82 -1.22 -12.93 -2.92
C PRO A 82 -1.59 -13.65 -4.21
N GLU A 83 -2.22 -14.81 -4.07
CA GLU A 83 -2.75 -15.54 -5.22
C GLU A 83 -3.80 -14.67 -5.94
N GLY A 84 -3.62 -14.54 -7.25
CA GLY A 84 -4.56 -13.78 -8.08
C GLY A 84 -5.95 -14.42 -8.12
N MET A 85 -6.91 -13.68 -8.67
CA MET A 85 -8.25 -14.21 -8.87
C MET A 85 -8.28 -15.26 -9.99
N THR A 86 -8.90 -16.41 -9.75
CA THR A 86 -9.06 -17.46 -10.77
C THR A 86 -9.86 -16.96 -11.97
N GLN A 87 -9.56 -17.48 -13.15
CA GLN A 87 -10.23 -17.09 -14.39
C GLN A 87 -11.75 -17.31 -14.33
N THR A 88 -12.18 -18.46 -13.79
CA THR A 88 -13.61 -18.76 -13.58
C THR A 88 -14.29 -17.71 -12.69
N ARG A 89 -13.58 -17.21 -11.68
CA ARG A 89 -14.10 -16.19 -10.78
C ARG A 89 -14.18 -14.82 -11.47
N LYS A 90 -13.14 -14.44 -12.24
CA LYS A 90 -13.17 -13.21 -13.06
C LYS A 90 -14.35 -13.22 -14.02
N GLU A 91 -14.59 -14.32 -14.72
CA GLU A 91 -15.73 -14.48 -15.63
C GLU A 91 -17.07 -14.35 -14.92
N TYR A 92 -17.22 -14.98 -13.75
CA TYR A 92 -18.46 -14.91 -12.98
C TYR A 92 -18.77 -13.47 -12.57
N LEU A 93 -17.77 -12.75 -12.03
CA LEU A 93 -17.94 -11.36 -11.61
C LEU A 93 -18.28 -10.46 -12.80
N TYR A 94 -17.58 -10.63 -13.92
CA TYR A 94 -17.82 -9.85 -15.13
C TYR A 94 -19.22 -10.07 -15.71
N LYS A 95 -19.71 -11.33 -15.73
CA LYS A 95 -21.01 -11.69 -16.33
C LYS A 95 -22.20 -11.38 -15.42
N HIS A 96 -22.07 -11.61 -14.11
CA HIS A 96 -23.22 -11.62 -13.19
C HIS A 96 -23.26 -10.45 -12.21
N ILE A 97 -22.13 -9.79 -11.94
CA ILE A 97 -22.05 -8.78 -10.88
C ILE A 97 -21.77 -7.37 -11.45
N ARG A 98 -21.04 -7.29 -12.57
CA ARG A 98 -20.57 -6.02 -13.17
C ARG A 98 -21.67 -4.99 -13.42
N GLU A 99 -22.89 -5.41 -13.77
CA GLU A 99 -24.01 -4.49 -14.04
C GLU A 99 -24.49 -3.72 -12.79
N TYR A 100 -24.26 -4.28 -11.60
CA TYR A 100 -24.65 -3.66 -10.33
C TYR A 100 -23.56 -2.76 -9.74
N CYS A 101 -22.34 -2.81 -10.30
CA CYS A 101 -21.22 -1.97 -9.88
C CYS A 101 -21.36 -0.56 -10.45
N LYS A 102 -21.01 0.47 -9.66
CA LYS A 102 -20.88 1.85 -10.17
C LYS A 102 -19.80 1.89 -11.25
N GLU A 103 -19.99 2.71 -12.29
CA GLU A 103 -19.12 2.79 -13.47
C GLU A 103 -17.63 2.89 -13.10
N GLN A 104 -17.30 3.79 -12.18
CA GLN A 104 -15.93 4.04 -11.70
C GLN A 104 -15.26 2.84 -11.00
N PHE A 105 -16.02 1.84 -10.55
CA PHE A 105 -15.52 0.68 -9.83
C PHE A 105 -15.63 -0.62 -10.63
N LYS A 106 -16.24 -0.60 -11.81
CA LYS A 106 -16.47 -1.82 -12.60
C LYS A 106 -15.18 -2.55 -12.92
N ASP A 107 -14.14 -1.85 -13.34
CA ASP A 107 -12.88 -2.48 -13.76
C ASP A 107 -12.00 -2.94 -12.58
N VAL A 108 -12.17 -2.29 -11.42
CA VAL A 108 -11.45 -2.69 -10.19
C VAL A 108 -12.09 -3.92 -9.55
N LEU A 109 -13.44 -3.97 -9.48
CA LEU A 109 -14.17 -5.05 -8.80
C LEU A 109 -14.48 -6.24 -9.72
N CYS A 110 -14.70 -5.97 -11.01
CA CYS A 110 -15.13 -6.96 -12.01
C CYS A 110 -14.29 -6.80 -13.28
N PRO A 111 -12.98 -7.10 -13.22
CA PRO A 111 -12.06 -6.92 -14.34
C PRO A 111 -12.46 -7.81 -15.52
N GLN A 112 -12.11 -7.37 -16.73
CA GLN A 112 -12.35 -8.14 -17.94
C GLN A 112 -11.55 -9.47 -17.89
N PRO A 113 -12.21 -10.63 -18.07
CA PRO A 113 -11.51 -11.91 -18.10
C PRO A 113 -10.58 -11.99 -19.31
N GLU A 114 -9.40 -12.56 -19.13
CA GLU A 114 -8.45 -12.80 -20.23
C GLU A 114 -9.04 -13.81 -21.23
N PRO A 115 -8.72 -13.72 -22.53
CA PRO A 115 -9.13 -14.72 -23.49
C PRO A 115 -8.58 -16.08 -23.08
N ALA A 116 -9.42 -17.13 -23.12
CA ALA A 116 -8.96 -18.48 -22.84
C ALA A 116 -7.76 -18.81 -23.74
N PRO A 117 -6.73 -19.51 -23.22
CA PRO A 117 -5.61 -19.93 -24.06
C PRO A 117 -6.17 -20.72 -25.23
N GLN A 118 -5.87 -20.26 -26.45
CA GLN A 118 -6.21 -20.98 -27.67
C GLN A 118 -5.43 -22.29 -27.65
N ASN A 119 -6.06 -23.35 -27.14
CA ASN A 119 -5.63 -24.69 -27.46
C ASN A 119 -5.96 -24.90 -28.94
N ASP A 120 -4.94 -24.77 -29.79
CA ASP A 120 -4.94 -25.29 -31.15
C ASP A 120 -5.20 -26.81 -31.10
N LEU A 121 -6.46 -27.19 -31.02
CA LEU A 121 -6.92 -28.56 -31.20
C LEU A 121 -7.52 -28.67 -32.60
N THR A 122 -6.65 -29.08 -33.52
CA THR A 122 -7.02 -29.89 -34.67
C THR A 122 -7.90 -31.06 -34.20
N THR A 123 -9.19 -31.07 -34.53
CA THR A 123 -9.85 -32.03 -35.45
C THR A 123 -11.39 -31.93 -35.45
N PRO A 124 -12.04 -32.30 -36.56
CA PRO A 124 -13.47 -32.10 -36.83
C PRO A 124 -14.32 -33.26 -36.29
N ASP A 125 -15.55 -32.98 -35.83
CA ASP A 125 -16.76 -33.73 -36.17
C ASP A 125 -17.97 -33.19 -35.39
N ASP A 126 -18.96 -32.69 -36.15
CA ASP A 126 -20.36 -32.63 -35.73
C ASP A 126 -20.94 -34.04 -36.00
N PRO A 127 -21.64 -34.67 -35.04
CA PRO A 127 -23.06 -34.87 -35.33
C PRO A 127 -23.98 -34.75 -34.11
N GLN A 128 -25.02 -33.94 -34.29
CA GLN A 128 -26.43 -34.26 -34.03
C GLN A 128 -26.91 -34.50 -32.57
N SER A 129 -27.63 -33.48 -32.08
CA SER A 129 -28.91 -33.53 -31.34
C SER A 129 -29.56 -34.91 -31.14
N VAL A 130 -29.79 -35.32 -29.88
CA VAL A 130 -30.93 -36.18 -29.48
C VAL A 130 -31.55 -35.75 -28.13
N PRO A 131 -32.87 -36.00 -27.92
CA PRO A 131 -33.75 -35.19 -27.07
C PRO A 131 -33.97 -35.76 -25.65
N GLY A 132 -34.62 -34.94 -24.80
CA GLY A 132 -34.70 -35.08 -23.34
C GLY A 132 -35.39 -36.34 -22.75
N PRO A 133 -35.36 -36.47 -21.41
CA PRO A 133 -35.66 -37.73 -20.72
C PRO A 133 -37.17 -38.02 -20.68
N SER A 134 -37.58 -39.11 -21.35
CA SER A 134 -38.92 -39.67 -21.27
C SER A 134 -39.17 -40.40 -19.94
N ALA A 135 -40.27 -40.03 -19.28
CA ALA A 135 -40.76 -40.60 -18.04
C ALA A 135 -41.10 -42.10 -18.14
N LYS A 136 -40.52 -42.93 -17.26
CA LYS A 136 -40.86 -44.35 -17.13
C LYS A 136 -42.13 -44.54 -16.30
N ARG A 137 -43.27 -44.73 -16.97
CA ARG A 137 -44.54 -45.19 -16.38
C ARG A 137 -44.45 -46.68 -16.04
N ARG A 138 -44.32 -47.03 -14.75
CA ARG A 138 -44.34 -48.42 -14.26
C ARG A 138 -45.78 -48.96 -14.29
N LYS A 139 -46.07 -49.92 -15.17
CA LYS A 139 -47.32 -50.70 -15.10
C LYS A 139 -47.19 -51.77 -14.01
N ARG A 140 -48.16 -51.82 -13.10
CA ARG A 140 -48.36 -52.85 -12.09
C ARG A 140 -49.25 -53.92 -12.73
N SER A 141 -48.79 -55.17 -12.85
CA SER A 141 -49.61 -56.29 -13.33
C SER A 141 -50.52 -56.79 -12.20
N VAL A 142 -51.76 -57.10 -12.55
CA VAL A 142 -52.77 -57.80 -11.73
C VAL A 142 -52.51 -59.29 -11.78
#